data_AF-A0A0M0BCR8-F1
#
_entry.id   AF-A0A0M0BCR8-F1
#
_cell.length_a   1.000
_cell.length_b   1.000
_cell.length_c   1.000
_cell.angle_alpha   90.00
_cell.angle_beta   90.00
_cell.angle_gamma   90.00
#
_symmetry.space_group_name_H-M   'P 1'
#
loop_
_entity.id
_entity.type
_entity.pdbx_description
1 polymer ?
#
loop_
_entity_poly.entity_id
_entity_poly.type
_entity_poly.pdbx_seq_one_letter_code
_entity_poly.pdbx_strand_id
1 'polypeptide(L)'
;MKSYLEAKYRVERDDARCIRCKVCVNQCTYETHYYDPEDDAVYSHDANCVNCHRCVVFCPTQALTIKPNPCTYTANANWTQEAIHALKEQAETGGVMITGMGCDKPYYTYWDRLLLNASQVTNPSIDPLREPMELRTYLGATPDRLEMAVVDGEVVVTTELTPQVRLETPILFSAISYGATSFNVHEALARAATEYGTLFNTGEGGLDRRLYPYGDHTIVQVASGRFGVHPEYLDVGAAIEI
;
A
#
# COMPACT_ATOMS: atom_id res chain seq x y z
N MET A 1 -2.54 -8.53 16.40
CA MET A 1 -3.52 -7.90 15.49
C MET A 1 -4.07 -9.01 14.59
N LYS A 2 -5.38 -9.10 14.36
CA LYS A 2 -5.94 -10.12 13.45
C LYS A 2 -5.67 -9.65 12.02
N SER A 3 -5.11 -10.52 11.17
CA SER A 3 -4.89 -10.19 9.76
C SER A 3 -6.24 -10.00 9.06
N TYR A 4 -6.28 -9.05 8.12
CA TYR A 4 -7.44 -8.81 7.26
C TYR A 4 -7.36 -9.57 5.93
N LEU A 5 -6.35 -10.43 5.79
CA LEU A 5 -6.14 -11.28 4.63
C LEU A 5 -6.84 -12.63 4.83
N GLU A 6 -7.65 -13.00 3.84
CA GLU A 6 -8.15 -14.36 3.71
C GLU A 6 -7.05 -15.25 3.12
N ALA A 7 -7.01 -16.52 3.54
CA ALA A 7 -6.04 -17.47 3.01
C ALA A 7 -6.21 -17.62 1.48
N LYS A 8 -5.12 -17.56 0.71
CA LYS A 8 -5.16 -17.77 -0.76
C LYS A 8 -5.59 -19.19 -1.11
N TYR A 9 -5.21 -20.16 -0.28
CA TYR A 9 -5.43 -21.57 -0.50
C TYR A 9 -6.08 -22.21 0.72
N ARG A 10 -6.93 -23.19 0.47
CA ARG A 10 -7.55 -24.04 1.49
C ARG A 10 -6.98 -25.44 1.40
N VAL A 11 -6.56 -25.99 2.54
CA VAL A 11 -6.06 -27.36 2.61
C VAL A 11 -7.16 -28.29 3.06
N GLU A 12 -7.66 -29.10 2.14
CA GLU A 12 -8.64 -30.15 2.43
C GLU A 12 -7.93 -31.45 2.79
N ARG A 13 -8.29 -31.99 3.96
CA ARG A 13 -7.84 -33.29 4.44
C ARG A 13 -9.00 -34.26 4.42
N ASP A 14 -8.81 -35.41 3.77
CA ASP A 14 -9.73 -36.53 3.83
C ASP A 14 -9.42 -37.39 5.06
N ASP A 15 -10.23 -37.26 6.10
CA ASP A 15 -10.05 -37.99 7.36
C ASP A 15 -10.22 -39.50 7.21
N ALA A 16 -10.98 -39.98 6.21
CA ALA A 16 -11.10 -41.41 5.94
C ALA A 16 -9.80 -42.01 5.38
N ARG A 17 -8.96 -41.20 4.73
CA ARG A 17 -7.64 -41.61 4.20
C ARG A 17 -6.49 -41.24 5.12
N CYS A 18 -6.68 -40.29 6.02
CA CYS A 18 -5.61 -39.78 6.86
C CYS A 18 -5.26 -40.79 7.98
N ILE A 19 -4.07 -41.38 7.89
CA ILE A 19 -3.54 -42.28 8.93
C ILE A 19 -2.78 -41.54 10.05
N ARG A 20 -2.86 -40.21 10.09
CA ARG A 20 -2.26 -39.36 11.15
C ARG A 20 -0.75 -39.56 11.35
N CYS A 21 -0.03 -39.95 10.30
CA CYS A 21 1.42 -40.22 10.32
C CYS A 21 2.32 -38.99 10.53
N LYS A 22 1.75 -37.78 10.62
CA LYS A 22 2.45 -36.49 10.82
C LYS A 22 3.51 -36.12 9.77
N VAL A 23 3.61 -36.85 8.65
CA VAL A 23 4.53 -36.52 7.54
C VAL A 23 4.26 -35.11 7.01
N CYS A 24 3.00 -34.72 6.84
CA CYS A 24 2.64 -33.39 6.38
C CYS A 24 3.07 -32.27 7.35
N VAL A 25 3.06 -32.53 8.68
CA VAL A 25 3.57 -31.60 9.70
C VAL A 25 5.08 -31.46 9.55
N ASN A 26 5.80 -32.58 9.47
CA ASN A 26 7.27 -32.59 9.39
C ASN A 26 7.82 -32.03 8.06
N GLN A 27 7.06 -32.12 6.97
CA GLN A 27 7.50 -31.67 5.65
C GLN A 27 7.11 -30.22 5.34
N CYS A 28 6.23 -29.60 6.12
CA CYS A 28 5.76 -28.26 5.85
C CYS A 28 6.69 -27.22 6.48
N THR A 29 7.48 -26.52 5.65
CA THR A 29 8.33 -25.41 6.09
C THR A 29 7.52 -24.19 6.55
N TYR A 30 6.28 -24.07 6.11
CA TYR A 30 5.40 -22.93 6.40
C TYR A 30 4.52 -23.15 7.63
N GLU A 31 4.72 -24.25 8.37
CA GLU A 31 3.93 -24.55 9.58
C GLU A 31 2.41 -24.55 9.33
N THR A 32 2.00 -24.89 8.10
CA THR A 32 0.60 -24.99 7.70
C THR A 32 -0.10 -26.11 8.45
N HIS A 33 0.60 -27.18 8.85
CA HIS A 33 -0.01 -28.33 9.51
C HIS A 33 0.47 -28.46 10.95
N TYR A 34 -0.45 -28.81 11.85
CA TYR A 34 -0.12 -29.11 13.25
C TYR A 34 -0.89 -30.35 13.71
N TYR A 35 -0.35 -31.04 14.70
CA TYR A 35 -1.00 -32.19 15.33
C TYR A 35 -1.51 -31.79 16.70
N ASP A 36 -2.79 -32.05 16.96
CA ASP A 36 -3.41 -31.87 18.25
C ASP A 36 -3.40 -33.20 19.02
N PRO A 37 -2.72 -33.27 20.18
CA PRO A 37 -2.69 -34.48 21.00
C PRO A 37 -3.99 -34.78 21.75
N GLU A 38 -4.86 -33.79 21.99
CA GLU A 38 -6.13 -34.00 22.70
C GLU A 38 -7.16 -34.69 21.80
N ASP A 39 -7.26 -34.22 20.56
CA ASP A 39 -8.16 -34.78 19.54
C ASP A 39 -7.56 -35.99 18.79
N ASP A 40 -6.26 -36.26 18.99
CA ASP A 40 -5.47 -37.20 18.19
C ASP A 40 -5.70 -36.99 16.67
N ALA A 41 -5.60 -35.73 16.23
CA ALA A 41 -5.95 -35.29 14.88
C ALA A 41 -4.88 -34.34 14.30
N VAL A 42 -4.85 -34.22 12.97
CA VAL A 42 -3.94 -33.29 12.27
C VAL A 42 -4.75 -32.21 11.58
N TYR A 43 -4.53 -30.97 12.00
CA TYR A 43 -5.23 -29.79 11.49
C TYR A 43 -4.33 -28.96 10.56
N SER A 44 -4.94 -27.96 9.92
CA SER A 44 -4.24 -27.06 9.01
C SER A 44 -4.60 -25.59 9.29
N HIS A 45 -3.59 -24.72 9.35
CA HIS A 45 -3.71 -23.27 9.28
C HIS A 45 -3.59 -22.83 7.83
N ASP A 46 -4.73 -22.73 7.14
CA ASP A 46 -4.80 -22.40 5.71
C ASP A 46 -4.07 -21.08 5.35
N ALA A 47 -4.05 -20.12 6.28
CA ALA A 47 -3.39 -18.82 6.11
C ALA A 47 -1.88 -18.94 5.77
N ASN A 48 -1.22 -20.01 6.22
CA ASN A 48 0.21 -20.21 5.98
C ASN A 48 0.49 -20.97 4.67
N CYS A 49 -0.53 -21.49 4.01
CA CYS A 49 -0.34 -22.33 2.83
C CYS A 49 0.08 -21.48 1.63
N VAL A 50 1.23 -21.80 1.02
CA VAL A 50 1.70 -21.16 -0.24
C VAL A 50 1.52 -22.06 -1.47
N ASN A 51 0.79 -23.16 -1.33
CA ASN A 51 0.55 -24.13 -2.40
C ASN A 51 1.82 -24.71 -3.08
N CYS A 52 2.87 -25.02 -2.30
CA CYS A 52 4.08 -25.66 -2.83
C CYS A 52 3.92 -27.17 -3.13
N HIS A 53 2.75 -27.74 -2.89
CA HIS A 53 2.39 -29.16 -3.06
C HIS A 53 3.25 -30.20 -2.30
N ARG A 54 4.24 -29.79 -1.50
CA ARG A 54 5.13 -30.72 -0.78
C ARG A 54 4.37 -31.67 0.14
N CYS A 55 3.42 -31.18 0.94
CA CYS A 55 2.64 -32.04 1.83
C CYS A 55 1.70 -32.99 1.07
N VAL A 56 1.21 -32.60 -0.11
CA VAL A 56 0.36 -33.43 -0.98
C VAL A 56 1.17 -34.57 -1.58
N VAL A 57 2.34 -34.27 -2.14
CA VAL A 57 3.21 -35.26 -2.80
C VAL A 57 3.75 -36.29 -1.81
N PHE A 58 4.16 -35.85 -0.62
CA PHE A 58 4.74 -36.75 0.38
C PHE A 58 3.70 -37.49 1.24
N CYS A 59 2.40 -37.24 1.03
CA CYS A 59 1.35 -37.94 1.78
C CYS A 59 1.26 -39.41 1.31
N PRO A 60 1.56 -40.40 2.17
CA PRO A 60 1.60 -41.81 1.75
C PRO A 60 0.22 -42.35 1.35
N THR A 61 -0.86 -41.76 1.85
CA THR A 61 -2.25 -42.17 1.56
C THR A 61 -3.01 -41.19 0.66
N GLN A 62 -2.32 -40.17 0.12
CA GLN A 62 -2.92 -39.14 -0.73
C GLN A 62 -4.19 -38.51 -0.12
N ALA A 63 -4.14 -38.25 1.19
CA ALA A 63 -5.26 -37.71 1.96
C ALA A 63 -5.38 -36.17 1.90
N LEU A 64 -4.51 -35.48 1.15
CA LEU A 64 -4.42 -34.02 1.13
C LEU A 64 -4.70 -33.48 -0.27
N THR A 65 -5.52 -32.44 -0.34
CA THR A 65 -5.73 -31.64 -1.56
C THR A 65 -5.66 -30.17 -1.19
N ILE A 66 -4.89 -29.39 -1.94
CA ILE A 66 -4.85 -27.93 -1.80
C ILE A 66 -5.69 -27.34 -2.92
N LYS A 67 -6.63 -26.46 -2.59
CA LYS A 67 -7.49 -25.78 -3.55
C LYS A 67 -7.39 -24.26 -3.38
N PRO A 68 -7.62 -23.47 -4.42
CA PRO A 68 -7.84 -22.03 -4.26
C PRO A 68 -9.00 -21.78 -3.30
N ASN A 69 -8.86 -20.79 -2.42
CA ASN A 69 -9.94 -20.43 -1.51
C ASN A 69 -11.13 -19.86 -2.31
N PRO A 70 -12.35 -20.43 -2.19
CA PRO A 70 -13.52 -19.92 -2.90
C PRO A 70 -14.02 -18.58 -2.35
N CYS A 71 -13.64 -18.22 -1.11
CA CYS A 71 -14.01 -16.95 -0.49
C CYS A 71 -13.18 -15.80 -1.10
N THR A 72 -13.60 -15.34 -2.26
CA THR A 72 -12.96 -14.25 -3.01
C THR A 72 -13.85 -13.01 -3.03
N TYR A 73 -13.23 -11.84 -3.24
CA TYR A 73 -13.98 -10.60 -3.47
C TYR A 73 -14.78 -10.71 -4.78
N THR A 74 -15.75 -9.83 -4.97
CA THR A 74 -16.49 -9.73 -6.23
C THR A 74 -15.53 -9.63 -7.41
N ALA A 75 -15.74 -10.48 -8.43
CA ALA A 75 -14.90 -10.49 -9.62
C ALA A 75 -14.96 -9.13 -10.34
N ASN A 76 -13.80 -8.60 -10.70
CA ASN A 76 -13.65 -7.34 -11.40
C ASN A 76 -12.48 -7.44 -12.38
N ALA A 77 -12.62 -6.82 -13.56
CA ALA A 77 -11.58 -6.85 -14.58
C ALA A 77 -10.37 -5.97 -14.24
N ASN A 78 -10.58 -4.86 -13.52
CA ASN A 78 -9.53 -3.93 -13.11
C ASN A 78 -8.96 -4.30 -11.73
N TRP A 79 -9.82 -4.71 -10.81
CA TRP A 79 -9.45 -5.12 -9.46
C TRP A 79 -9.46 -6.64 -9.35
N THR A 80 -8.39 -7.26 -9.85
CA THR A 80 -8.22 -8.70 -9.73
C THR A 80 -8.01 -9.10 -8.26
N GLN A 81 -8.31 -10.37 -7.94
CA GLN A 81 -8.08 -10.89 -6.60
C GLN A 81 -6.61 -10.80 -6.19
N GLU A 82 -5.70 -11.01 -7.15
CA GLU A 82 -4.27 -10.83 -6.97
C GLU A 82 -3.94 -9.38 -6.55
N ALA A 83 -4.47 -8.38 -7.26
CA ALA A 83 -4.23 -6.98 -6.96
C ALA A 83 -4.79 -6.56 -5.60
N ILE A 84 -6.02 -6.99 -5.26
CA ILE A 84 -6.65 -6.70 -3.96
C ILE A 84 -5.85 -7.34 -2.82
N HIS A 85 -5.44 -8.60 -2.97
CA HIS A 85 -4.64 -9.28 -1.97
C HIS A 85 -3.28 -8.62 -1.79
N ALA A 86 -2.59 -8.31 -2.89
CA ALA A 86 -1.31 -7.62 -2.87
C ALA A 86 -1.41 -6.25 -2.17
N LEU A 87 -2.47 -5.49 -2.42
CA LEU A 87 -2.68 -4.19 -1.77
C LEU A 87 -2.88 -4.34 -0.26
N LYS A 88 -3.71 -5.29 0.16
CA LYS A 88 -3.95 -5.54 1.59
C LYS A 88 -2.72 -6.05 2.32
N GLU A 89 -1.93 -6.90 1.67
CA GLU A 89 -0.70 -7.47 2.22
C GLU A 89 0.38 -6.38 2.39
N GLN A 90 0.53 -5.50 1.40
CA GLN A 90 1.41 -4.33 1.53
C GLN A 90 0.92 -3.35 2.61
N ALA A 91 -0.39 -3.14 2.73
CA ALA A 91 -0.96 -2.28 3.76
C ALA A 91 -0.77 -2.83 5.18
N GLU A 92 -0.83 -4.16 5.35
CA GLU A 92 -0.65 -4.81 6.66
C GLU A 92 0.83 -4.92 7.06
N THR A 93 1.72 -5.19 6.10
CA THR A 93 3.14 -5.44 6.37
C THR A 93 4.04 -4.21 6.20
N GLY A 94 3.61 -3.21 5.44
CA GLY A 94 4.44 -2.08 5.01
C GLY A 94 5.57 -2.45 4.03
N GLY A 95 5.62 -3.71 3.58
CA GLY A 95 6.63 -4.20 2.64
C GLY A 95 6.09 -4.36 1.22
N VAL A 96 6.97 -4.40 0.23
CA VAL A 96 6.61 -4.70 -1.17
C VAL A 96 6.40 -6.20 -1.35
N MET A 97 5.45 -6.57 -2.19
CA MET A 97 5.22 -7.97 -2.55
C MET A 97 6.43 -8.60 -3.23
N ILE A 98 6.90 -9.73 -2.68
CA ILE A 98 7.98 -10.53 -3.29
C ILE A 98 7.36 -11.79 -3.88
N THR A 99 7.60 -12.01 -5.17
CA THR A 99 7.19 -13.21 -5.90
C THR A 99 8.41 -13.89 -6.54
N GLY A 100 8.27 -15.17 -6.86
CA GLY A 100 9.26 -15.93 -7.62
C GLY A 100 8.75 -16.26 -9.03
N MET A 101 9.65 -16.80 -9.86
CA MET A 101 9.42 -17.13 -11.28
C MET A 101 9.29 -15.90 -12.19
N GLY A 102 9.20 -16.14 -13.50
CA GLY A 102 8.95 -15.09 -14.49
C GLY A 102 7.49 -14.63 -14.49
N CYS A 103 7.22 -13.53 -15.20
CA CYS A 103 5.86 -13.05 -15.44
C CYS A 103 5.28 -13.77 -16.67
N ASP A 104 4.24 -14.57 -16.49
CA ASP A 104 3.52 -15.29 -17.55
C ASP A 104 2.15 -14.66 -17.90
N LYS A 105 1.92 -13.42 -17.45
CA LYS A 105 0.62 -12.74 -17.64
C LYS A 105 0.30 -12.60 -19.13
N PRO A 106 -0.93 -12.96 -19.57
CA PRO A 106 -1.28 -13.02 -20.99
C PRO A 106 -1.53 -11.65 -21.63
N TYR A 107 -1.72 -10.60 -20.81
CA TYR A 107 -1.94 -9.24 -21.28
C TYR A 107 -1.30 -8.24 -20.34
N TYR A 108 -0.80 -7.16 -20.94
CA TYR A 108 -0.20 -6.02 -20.25
C TYR A 108 -1.20 -4.88 -20.20
N THR A 109 -1.45 -4.35 -19.00
CA THR A 109 -2.10 -3.05 -18.83
C THR A 109 -1.22 -1.94 -19.43
N TYR A 110 -1.74 -0.72 -19.52
CA TYR A 110 -0.95 0.40 -20.07
C TYR A 110 0.39 0.57 -19.34
N TRP A 111 0.38 0.47 -18.01
CA TRP A 111 1.58 0.60 -17.17
C TRP A 111 2.56 -0.54 -17.37
N ASP A 112 2.08 -1.76 -17.60
CA ASP A 112 2.93 -2.94 -17.85
C ASP A 112 3.70 -2.86 -19.19
N ARG A 113 3.35 -1.90 -20.05
CA ARG A 113 4.09 -1.60 -21.30
C ARG A 113 5.26 -0.63 -21.08
N LEU A 114 5.35 -0.01 -19.90
CA LEU A 114 6.47 0.85 -19.55
C LEU A 114 7.57 0.00 -18.91
N LEU A 115 8.74 -0.01 -19.53
CA LEU A 115 9.92 -0.65 -18.96
C LEU A 115 10.76 0.39 -18.23
N LEU A 116 11.11 0.11 -16.98
CA LEU A 116 12.03 0.94 -16.20
C LEU A 116 13.46 0.66 -16.68
N ASN A 117 14.13 1.71 -17.15
CA ASN A 117 15.53 1.60 -17.55
C ASN A 117 16.41 1.42 -16.32
N ALA A 118 17.06 0.26 -16.21
CA ALA A 118 18.09 0.03 -15.22
C ALA A 118 19.44 0.49 -15.75
N SER A 119 20.23 1.11 -14.88
CA SER A 119 21.63 1.43 -15.19
C SER A 119 22.47 0.17 -15.21
N GLN A 120 23.38 0.07 -16.18
CA GLN A 120 24.22 -1.11 -16.39
C GLN A 120 25.71 -0.74 -16.30
N VAL A 121 26.53 -1.14 -17.28
CA VAL A 121 27.99 -0.96 -17.25
C VAL A 121 28.40 0.50 -17.17
N THR A 122 27.61 1.41 -17.75
CA THR A 122 27.94 2.85 -17.85
C THR A 122 27.93 3.59 -16.52
N ASN A 123 27.05 3.19 -15.60
CA ASN A 123 26.90 3.82 -14.31
C ASN A 123 26.29 2.80 -13.33
N PRO A 124 26.83 2.68 -12.11
CA PRO A 124 26.35 1.71 -11.15
C PRO A 124 24.96 2.10 -10.63
N SER A 125 24.16 1.09 -10.29
CA SER A 125 22.94 1.29 -9.50
C SER A 125 23.29 1.51 -8.04
N ILE A 126 22.51 2.34 -7.34
CA ILE A 126 22.64 2.63 -5.91
C ILE A 126 21.85 1.58 -5.12
N ASP A 127 22.35 1.16 -3.95
CA ASP A 127 21.60 0.26 -3.06
C ASP A 127 20.62 1.06 -2.19
N PRO A 128 19.29 1.01 -2.45
CA PRO A 128 18.32 1.84 -1.73
C PRO A 128 18.11 1.41 -0.26
N LEU A 129 18.62 0.25 0.16
CA LEU A 129 18.51 -0.21 1.55
C LEU A 129 19.73 0.19 2.38
N ARG A 130 20.89 0.35 1.74
CA ARG A 130 22.17 0.65 2.42
C ARG A 130 22.61 2.10 2.25
N GLU A 131 22.12 2.77 1.23
CA GLU A 131 22.49 4.14 0.88
C GLU A 131 21.26 5.07 0.96
N PRO A 132 21.45 6.35 1.32
CA PRO A 132 20.33 7.28 1.45
C PRO A 132 19.69 7.61 0.10
N MET A 133 18.37 7.74 0.11
CA MET A 133 17.57 8.17 -1.04
C MET A 133 16.64 9.32 -0.60
N GLU A 134 16.45 10.32 -1.46
CA GLU A 134 15.54 11.44 -1.19
C GLU A 134 14.31 11.36 -2.11
N LEU A 135 13.12 11.46 -1.50
CA LEU A 135 11.82 11.49 -2.20
C LEU A 135 11.11 12.84 -2.07
N ARG A 136 11.80 13.83 -1.49
CA ARG A 136 11.22 15.15 -1.24
C ARG A 136 10.75 15.78 -2.53
N THR A 137 9.52 16.26 -2.48
CA THR A 137 8.85 16.86 -3.61
C THR A 137 8.32 18.22 -3.20
N TYR A 138 8.42 19.20 -4.08
CA TYR A 138 7.89 20.54 -3.86
C TYR A 138 6.77 20.80 -4.86
N LEU A 139 5.62 21.23 -4.36
CA LEU A 139 4.49 21.68 -5.18
C LEU A 139 4.47 23.21 -5.19
N GLY A 140 4.61 23.79 -6.38
CA GLY A 140 4.60 25.24 -6.57
C GLY A 140 5.18 25.61 -7.92
N ALA A 141 5.07 26.88 -8.30
CA ALA A 141 5.65 27.36 -9.54
C ALA A 141 7.17 27.54 -9.38
N THR A 142 7.94 26.79 -10.16
CA THR A 142 9.40 26.90 -10.18
C THR A 142 9.83 27.98 -11.18
N PRO A 143 10.66 28.96 -10.79
CA PRO A 143 11.19 29.94 -11.73
C PRO A 143 12.17 29.28 -12.71
N ASP A 144 12.24 29.79 -13.95
CA ASP A 144 13.16 29.26 -14.98
C ASP A 144 14.64 29.41 -14.59
N ARG A 145 14.96 30.42 -13.79
CA ARG A 145 16.32 30.69 -13.30
C ARG A 145 16.28 31.30 -11.91
N LEU A 146 17.24 30.89 -11.08
CA LEU A 146 17.55 31.53 -9.81
C LEU A 146 18.68 32.55 -10.01
N GLU A 147 18.45 33.76 -9.56
CA GLU A 147 19.45 34.82 -9.47
C GLU A 147 19.92 34.91 -8.02
N MET A 148 21.23 35.03 -7.85
CA MET A 148 21.88 35.08 -6.55
C MET A 148 22.85 36.25 -6.53
N ALA A 149 22.88 36.99 -5.44
CA ALA A 149 23.81 38.08 -5.20
C ALA A 149 24.64 37.80 -3.95
N VAL A 150 25.87 38.32 -3.90
CA VAL A 150 26.69 38.28 -2.68
C VAL A 150 26.53 39.61 -1.96
N VAL A 151 25.89 39.59 -0.80
CA VAL A 151 25.74 40.76 0.08
C VAL A 151 26.51 40.45 1.36
N ASP A 152 27.48 41.31 1.70
CA ASP A 152 28.33 41.16 2.89
C ASP A 152 29.06 39.81 3.04
N GLY A 153 29.34 39.14 1.91
CA GLY A 153 30.03 37.85 1.89
C GLY A 153 29.10 36.63 1.93
N GLU A 154 27.78 36.83 2.08
CA GLU A 154 26.77 35.76 2.03
C GLU A 154 26.06 35.72 0.68
N VAL A 155 25.80 34.51 0.17
CA VAL A 155 25.05 34.31 -1.07
C VAL A 155 23.56 34.34 -0.75
N VAL A 156 22.86 35.36 -1.26
CA VAL A 156 21.42 35.56 -1.08
C VAL A 156 20.72 35.34 -2.42
N VAL A 157 19.63 34.58 -2.41
CA VAL A 157 18.76 34.42 -3.59
C VAL A 157 17.95 35.70 -3.77
N THR A 158 18.12 36.37 -4.90
CA THR A 158 17.39 37.61 -5.24
C THR A 158 16.06 37.34 -5.95
N THR A 159 15.89 36.14 -6.49
CA THR A 159 14.63 35.72 -7.13
C THR A 159 13.53 35.54 -6.09
N GLU A 160 12.40 36.21 -6.31
CA GLU A 160 11.19 36.01 -5.52
C GLU A 160 10.60 34.62 -5.81
N LEU A 161 10.47 33.80 -4.77
CA LEU A 161 9.90 32.46 -4.88
C LEU A 161 8.40 32.50 -4.60
N THR A 162 7.63 31.79 -5.42
CA THR A 162 6.22 31.52 -5.10
C THR A 162 6.12 30.56 -3.91
N PRO A 163 5.00 30.56 -3.17
CA PRO A 163 4.78 29.60 -2.09
C PRO A 163 5.00 28.16 -2.58
N GLN A 164 5.87 27.43 -1.91
CA GLN A 164 6.16 26.03 -2.18
C GLN A 164 5.60 25.18 -1.05
N VAL A 165 4.87 24.14 -1.40
CA VAL A 165 4.41 23.13 -0.43
C VAL A 165 5.39 21.98 -0.49
N ARG A 166 6.13 21.77 0.60
CA ARG A 166 7.11 20.69 0.72
C ARG A 166 6.44 19.41 1.18
N LEU A 167 6.72 18.32 0.47
CA LEU A 167 6.32 16.95 0.80
C LEU A 167 7.56 16.09 1.01
N GLU A 168 7.51 15.15 1.94
CA GLU A 168 8.58 14.16 2.13
C GLU A 168 8.47 13.00 1.12
N THR A 169 7.34 12.87 0.42
CA THR A 169 7.05 11.83 -0.59
C THR A 169 6.22 12.40 -1.73
N PRO A 170 6.34 11.88 -2.98
CA PRO A 170 5.48 12.28 -4.09
C PRO A 170 4.05 11.69 -4.01
N ILE A 171 3.73 10.92 -2.98
CA ILE A 171 2.43 10.26 -2.80
C ILE A 171 1.50 11.16 -2.01
N LEU A 172 0.33 11.47 -2.56
CA LEU A 172 -0.73 12.27 -1.92
C LEU A 172 -2.00 11.44 -1.74
N PHE A 173 -2.78 11.72 -0.69
CA PHE A 173 -4.12 11.16 -0.58
C PHE A 173 -5.10 12.01 -1.38
N SER A 174 -5.72 11.40 -2.39
CA SER A 174 -6.64 12.07 -3.31
C SER A 174 -7.93 12.54 -2.61
N ALA A 175 -8.63 13.45 -3.26
CA ALA A 175 -9.86 14.08 -2.79
C ALA A 175 -10.97 13.03 -2.58
N ILE A 176 -11.44 12.90 -1.34
CA ILE A 176 -12.58 12.04 -1.01
C ILE A 176 -13.51 12.81 -0.09
N SER A 177 -14.73 13.07 -0.55
CA SER A 177 -15.66 13.94 0.16
C SER A 177 -16.14 13.38 1.50
N TYR A 178 -16.20 14.26 2.50
CA TYR A 178 -16.96 13.99 3.71
C TYR A 178 -18.44 13.77 3.35
N GLY A 179 -18.98 12.61 3.74
CA GLY A 179 -20.31 12.14 3.32
C GLY A 179 -20.24 10.98 2.32
N ALA A 180 -19.22 10.92 1.46
CA ALA A 180 -18.88 9.71 0.73
C ALA A 180 -18.10 8.72 1.61
N THR A 181 -17.27 9.26 2.50
CA THR A 181 -16.63 8.51 3.58
C THR A 181 -16.96 9.08 4.96
N SER A 182 -16.61 8.33 6.00
CA SER A 182 -16.87 8.71 7.39
C SER A 182 -15.79 9.66 7.93
N PHE A 183 -16.13 10.35 9.03
CA PHE A 183 -15.17 11.16 9.77
C PHE A 183 -13.89 10.38 10.12
N ASN A 184 -14.03 9.12 10.53
CA ASN A 184 -12.90 8.29 10.94
C ASN A 184 -11.91 8.04 9.79
N VAL A 185 -12.40 8.01 8.54
CA VAL A 185 -11.52 7.90 7.36
C VAL A 185 -10.73 9.19 7.18
N HIS A 186 -11.38 10.34 7.25
CA HIS A 186 -10.69 11.64 7.14
C HIS A 186 -9.69 11.82 8.29
N GLU A 187 -10.04 11.46 9.52
CA GLU A 187 -9.13 11.52 10.67
C GLU A 187 -7.91 10.61 10.48
N ALA A 188 -8.10 9.39 9.96
CA ALA A 188 -7.01 8.48 9.67
C ALA A 188 -6.08 9.03 8.57
N LEU A 189 -6.65 9.58 7.49
CA LEU A 189 -5.88 10.20 6.40
C LEU A 189 -5.11 11.43 6.87
N ALA A 190 -5.73 12.29 7.68
CA ALA A 190 -5.11 13.49 8.23
C ALA A 190 -3.92 13.14 9.12
N ARG A 191 -4.09 12.19 10.04
CA ARG A 191 -3.01 11.70 10.90
C ARG A 191 -1.86 11.11 10.09
N ALA A 192 -2.16 10.26 9.12
CA ALA A 192 -1.15 9.66 8.25
C ALA A 192 -0.41 10.72 7.41
N ALA A 193 -1.13 11.71 6.87
CA ALA A 193 -0.53 12.79 6.09
C ALA A 193 0.46 13.60 6.94
N THR A 194 0.09 13.94 8.17
CA THR A 194 0.98 14.63 9.12
C THR A 194 2.18 13.78 9.51
N GLU A 195 1.99 12.51 9.83
CA GLU A 195 3.06 11.61 10.25
C GLU A 195 4.10 11.37 9.15
N TYR A 196 3.66 11.20 7.90
CA TYR A 196 4.54 10.91 6.76
C TYR A 196 4.96 12.15 5.97
N GLY A 197 4.59 13.35 6.42
CA GLY A 197 4.96 14.59 5.74
C GLY A 197 4.38 14.71 4.33
N THR A 198 3.15 14.25 4.13
CA THR A 198 2.39 14.41 2.89
C THR A 198 1.08 15.18 3.14
N LEU A 199 0.21 15.29 2.14
CA LEU A 199 -1.09 15.96 2.24
C LEU A 199 -2.23 14.98 1.98
N PHE A 200 -3.36 15.23 2.63
CA PHE A 200 -4.65 14.66 2.25
C PHE A 200 -5.59 15.75 1.75
N ASN A 201 -6.56 15.37 0.93
CA ASN A 201 -7.52 16.30 0.36
C ASN A 201 -8.95 16.04 0.89
N THR A 202 -9.65 17.11 1.25
CA THR A 202 -10.98 17.06 1.88
C THR A 202 -12.09 16.54 0.99
N GLY A 203 -11.91 16.57 -0.34
CA GLY A 203 -13.03 16.45 -1.25
C GLY A 203 -14.00 17.64 -1.18
N GLU A 204 -15.13 17.51 -1.86
CA GLU A 204 -16.14 18.57 -1.96
C GLU A 204 -16.95 18.78 -0.68
N GLY A 205 -16.87 17.85 0.29
CA GLY A 205 -17.76 17.79 1.46
C GLY A 205 -17.41 18.75 2.62
N GLY A 206 -16.38 19.60 2.44
CA GLY A 206 -15.83 20.45 3.48
C GLY A 206 -14.95 19.72 4.50
N LEU A 207 -14.50 20.45 5.52
CA LEU A 207 -13.62 19.95 6.58
C LEU A 207 -14.28 20.07 7.95
N ASP A 208 -14.35 18.97 8.69
CA ASP A 208 -14.79 18.99 10.09
C ASP A 208 -13.75 19.74 10.95
N ARG A 209 -14.22 20.66 11.80
CA ARG A 209 -13.36 21.51 12.65
C ARG A 209 -12.40 20.74 13.55
N ARG A 210 -12.74 19.51 13.91
CA ARG A 210 -11.85 18.64 14.70
C ARG A 210 -10.56 18.29 13.97
N LEU A 211 -10.52 18.45 12.65
CA LEU A 211 -9.36 18.17 11.80
C LEU A 211 -8.52 19.42 11.50
N TYR A 212 -8.94 20.62 11.93
CA TYR A 212 -8.17 21.85 11.72
C TYR A 212 -6.75 21.81 12.30
N PRO A 213 -6.45 21.09 13.41
CA PRO A 213 -5.08 20.90 13.87
C PRO A 213 -4.15 20.22 12.85
N TYR A 214 -4.69 19.57 11.81
CA TYR A 214 -3.94 18.96 10.71
C TYR A 214 -3.89 19.85 9.45
N GLY A 215 -4.25 21.13 9.55
CA GLY A 215 -4.38 22.06 8.42
C GLY A 215 -3.15 22.18 7.52
N ASP A 216 -1.95 22.20 8.12
CA ASP A 216 -0.65 22.22 7.43
C ASP A 216 -0.43 21.00 6.51
N HIS A 217 -1.23 19.95 6.69
CA HIS A 217 -1.22 18.73 5.90
C HIS A 217 -2.52 18.49 5.13
N THR A 218 -3.35 19.52 4.98
CA THR A 218 -4.68 19.44 4.36
C THR A 218 -4.76 20.27 3.09
N ILE A 219 -5.21 19.67 1.98
CA ILE A 219 -5.65 20.38 0.78
C ILE A 219 -7.16 20.57 0.88
N VAL A 220 -7.63 21.81 0.86
CA VAL A 220 -9.06 22.14 0.86
C VAL A 220 -9.56 22.31 -0.56
N GLN A 221 -10.69 21.68 -0.89
CA GLN A 221 -11.27 21.74 -2.24
C GLN A 221 -12.37 22.81 -2.34
N VAL A 222 -12.42 23.52 -3.48
CA VAL A 222 -13.47 24.46 -3.86
C VAL A 222 -14.11 24.01 -5.17
N ALA A 223 -14.94 22.97 -5.07
CA ALA A 223 -15.70 22.47 -6.21
C ALA A 223 -16.93 23.35 -6.54
N SER A 224 -17.61 23.01 -7.64
CA SER A 224 -18.79 23.73 -8.13
C SER A 224 -19.91 23.90 -7.09
N GLY A 225 -20.13 22.90 -6.24
CA GLY A 225 -21.16 22.92 -5.19
C GLY A 225 -20.81 23.79 -3.98
N ARG A 226 -19.53 24.10 -3.76
CA ARG A 226 -19.01 24.90 -2.62
C ARG A 226 -19.53 24.45 -1.25
N PHE A 227 -19.77 23.15 -1.07
CA PHE A 227 -20.27 22.64 0.21
C PHE A 227 -19.21 22.84 1.30
N GLY A 228 -19.63 23.42 2.43
CA GLY A 228 -18.73 23.67 3.56
C GLY A 228 -17.64 24.73 3.31
N VAL A 229 -17.66 25.43 2.16
CA VAL A 229 -16.67 26.48 1.86
C VAL A 229 -17.05 27.76 2.62
N HIS A 230 -16.17 28.18 3.51
CA HIS A 230 -16.26 29.42 4.30
C HIS A 230 -14.85 29.97 4.54
N PRO A 231 -14.68 31.26 4.91
CA PRO A 231 -13.36 31.88 5.03
C PRO A 231 -12.39 31.08 5.92
N GLU A 232 -12.84 30.68 7.11
CA GLU A 232 -12.03 29.89 8.05
C GLU A 232 -11.57 28.55 7.46
N TYR A 233 -12.37 27.89 6.61
CA TYR A 233 -11.98 26.67 5.93
C TYR A 233 -10.84 26.90 4.91
N LEU A 234 -10.89 28.02 4.19
CA LEU A 234 -9.87 28.37 3.20
C LEU A 234 -8.54 28.74 3.87
N ASP A 235 -8.60 29.35 5.05
CA ASP A 235 -7.42 29.78 5.80
C ASP A 235 -6.70 28.63 6.53
N VAL A 236 -7.34 27.46 6.68
CA VAL A 236 -6.78 26.31 7.42
C VAL A 236 -5.91 25.40 6.54
N GLY A 237 -6.24 25.27 5.25
CA GLY A 237 -5.55 24.33 4.36
C GLY A 237 -4.17 24.82 3.92
N ALA A 238 -3.23 23.90 3.75
CA ALA A 238 -1.91 24.15 3.17
C ALA A 238 -1.98 24.51 1.67
N ALA A 239 -3.01 24.04 0.97
CA ALA A 239 -3.28 24.40 -0.42
C ALA A 239 -4.78 24.36 -0.71
N ILE A 240 -5.17 25.07 -1.78
CA ILE A 240 -6.54 25.09 -2.28
C ILE A 240 -6.58 24.40 -3.64
N GLU A 241 -7.40 23.36 -3.78
CA GLU A 241 -7.72 22.74 -5.06
C GLU A 241 -9.03 23.32 -5.60
N ILE A 242 -9.02 23.82 -6.84
CA ILE A 242 -10.18 24.46 -7.51
C ILE A 242 -10.77 23.51 -8.54
#